data_AF-A0A2V9UGB5-F1
#
_entry.id   AF-A0A2V9UGB5-F1
#
_cell.length_a   1.000
_cell.length_b   1.000
_cell.length_c   1.000
_cell.angle_alpha   90.00
_cell.angle_beta   90.00
_cell.angle_gamma   90.00
#
_symmetry.space_group_name_H-M   'P 1'
#
loop_
_entity.id
_entity.type
_entity.pdbx_description
1 polymer ?
#
loop_
_entity_poly.entity_id
_entity_poly.type
_entity_poly.pdbx_seq_one_letter_code
_entity_poly.pdbx_strand_id
1 'polypeptide(L)' 'MSPSGYQALAVWDASQDCLAGKCTTSNFAIPGGVIYTQFRDVTGRVTNLGGATRIAIGAKPILLETAPLP' A
#
# COMPACT_ATOMS: atom_id res chain seq x y z
N MET A 1 -16.21 -6.30 16.48
CA MET A 1 -16.83 -6.35 15.14
C MET A 1 -15.99 -5.48 14.22
N SER A 2 -15.30 -6.08 13.26
CA SER A 2 -14.64 -5.29 12.21
C SER A 2 -15.72 -4.74 11.27
N PRO A 3 -15.60 -3.51 10.75
CA PRO A 3 -16.57 -2.98 9.81
C PRO A 3 -16.68 -3.90 8.59
N SER A 4 -17.91 -4.30 8.23
CA SER A 4 -18.22 -5.14 7.06
C SER A 4 -18.19 -4.38 5.73
N GLY A 5 -17.71 -3.13 5.75
CA GLY A 5 -17.60 -2.27 4.58
C GLY A 5 -16.19 -2.28 3.98
N TYR A 6 -16.05 -1.52 2.90
CA TYR A 6 -14.76 -1.22 2.29
C TYR A 6 -13.77 -0.67 3.33
N GLN A 7 -12.58 -1.27 3.38
CA GLN A 7 -11.47 -0.78 4.19
C GLN A 7 -10.31 -0.35 3.30
N ALA A 8 -9.65 0.72 3.73
CA ALA A 8 -8.42 1.21 3.11
C ALA A 8 -7.42 1.72 4.16
N LEU A 9 -6.14 1.63 3.84
CA LEU A 9 -5.04 2.07 4.70
C LEU A 9 -4.01 2.85 3.89
N ALA A 10 -3.82 4.13 4.22
CA ALA A 10 -2.74 4.92 3.66
C ALA A 10 -1.43 4.56 4.36
N VAL A 11 -0.38 4.27 3.59
CA VAL A 11 0.92 3.88 4.12
C VAL A 11 2.06 4.51 3.30
N TRP A 12 3.07 5.01 4.00
CA TRP A 12 4.35 5.48 3.46
C TRP A 12 5.42 5.38 4.55
N ASP A 13 6.68 5.42 4.14
CA ASP A 13 7.80 5.56 5.05
C ASP A 13 8.48 6.91 4.83
N ALA A 14 8.27 7.82 5.77
CA ALA A 14 8.80 9.18 5.73
C ALA A 14 10.32 9.27 5.90
N SER A 15 10.99 8.17 6.28
CA SER A 15 12.45 8.09 6.34
C SER A 15 13.09 7.71 5.00
N GLN A 16 12.30 7.24 4.02
CA GLN A 16 12.77 6.99 2.67
C GLN A 16 12.82 8.29 1.88
N ASP A 17 13.70 8.35 0.88
CA ASP A 17 13.83 9.49 -0.01
C ASP A 17 14.03 9.03 -1.46
N CYS A 18 13.98 10.00 -2.37
CA CYS A 18 14.27 9.80 -3.79
C CYS A 18 15.38 10.76 -4.21
N LEU A 19 16.58 10.59 -3.66
CA LEU A 19 17.73 11.42 -3.99
C LEU A 19 18.34 11.00 -5.34
N ALA A 20 18.60 12.01 -6.20
CA ALA A 20 19.21 11.82 -7.52
C ALA A 20 18.52 10.75 -8.39
N GLY A 21 17.18 10.63 -8.27
CA GLY A 21 16.39 9.67 -9.05
C GLY A 21 16.42 8.23 -8.54
N LYS A 22 17.11 7.95 -7.43
CA LYS A 22 17.08 6.64 -6.75
C LYS A 22 16.15 6.71 -5.55
N CYS A 23 15.03 6.02 -5.64
CA CYS A 23 14.10 5.90 -4.51
C CYS A 23 14.47 4.69 -3.65
N THR A 24 14.62 4.92 -2.35
CA THR A 24 14.74 3.84 -1.39
C THR A 24 13.35 3.36 -0.95
N THR A 25 13.31 2.14 -0.44
CA THR A 25 12.09 1.55 0.10
C THR A 25 12.39 0.75 1.36
N SER A 26 11.43 0.70 2.27
CA SER A 26 11.44 -0.24 3.39
C SER A 26 10.38 -1.32 3.19
N ASN A 27 10.58 -2.45 3.87
CA ASN A 27 9.68 -3.58 3.81
C ASN A 27 8.56 -3.43 4.85
N PHE A 28 7.34 -3.18 4.40
CA PHE A 28 6.17 -3.03 5.25
C PHE A 28 5.40 -4.34 5.37
N ALA A 29 5.06 -4.74 6.59
CA ALA A 29 4.18 -5.88 6.84
C ALA A 29 2.72 -5.41 6.77
N ILE A 30 1.93 -6.01 5.88
CA ILE A 30 0.53 -5.64 5.68
C ILE A 30 -0.30 -6.09 6.90
N PRO A 31 -0.90 -5.16 7.67
CA PRO A 31 -1.70 -5.52 8.83
C PRO A 31 -3.01 -6.19 8.39
N GLY A 32 -3.50 -7.14 9.19
CA GLY A 32 -4.73 -7.88 8.84
C GLY A 32 -4.52 -8.96 7.77
N GLY A 33 -3.29 -9.22 7.33
CA GLY A 33 -2.98 -10.29 6.38
C GLY A 33 -3.49 -9.98 4.97
N VAL A 34 -4.14 -10.97 4.34
CA VAL A 34 -4.57 -10.91 2.93
C VAL A 34 -5.89 -10.16 2.71
N ILE A 35 -6.39 -9.41 3.69
CA ILE A 35 -7.63 -8.63 3.52
C ILE A 35 -7.47 -7.53 2.46
N TYR A 36 -6.28 -6.96 2.34
CA TYR A 36 -5.96 -6.01 1.28
C TYR A 36 -5.59 -6.78 0.01
N THR A 37 -6.28 -6.48 -1.08
CA THR A 37 -6.15 -7.21 -2.35
C THR A 37 -5.41 -6.39 -3.40
N GLN A 38 -5.34 -5.08 -3.22
CA GLN A 38 -4.67 -4.16 -4.12
C GLN A 38 -4.09 -2.96 -3.37
N PHE A 39 -3.23 -2.20 -4.05
CA PHE A 39 -2.90 -0.85 -3.66
C PHE A 39 -3.03 0.12 -4.83
N ARG A 40 -3.31 1.38 -4.50
CA ARG A 40 -3.33 2.51 -5.43
C ARG A 40 -2.19 3.46 -5.09
N ASP A 41 -1.43 3.89 -6.09
CA ASP A 41 -0.42 4.93 -5.88
C ASP A 41 -0.98 6.35 -6.09
N VAL A 42 -0.16 7.37 -5.81
CA VAL A 42 -0.54 8.79 -5.98
C VAL A 42 -0.89 9.18 -7.41
N THR A 43 -0.57 8.37 -8.42
CA THR A 43 -0.96 8.59 -9.82
C THR A 43 -2.31 7.95 -10.16
N GLY A 44 -2.90 7.22 -9.19
CA GLY A 44 -4.14 6.49 -9.37
C GLY A 44 -3.95 5.09 -9.95
N ARG A 45 -2.72 4.66 -10.23
CA ARG A 45 -2.44 3.31 -10.75
C ARG A 45 -2.73 2.28 -9.67
N VAL A 46 -3.50 1.26 -10.05
CA VAL A 46 -3.84 0.11 -9.19
C VAL A 46 -2.88 -1.04 -9.47
N THR A 47 -2.38 -1.66 -8.41
CA THR A 47 -1.54 -2.86 -8.47
C THR A 47 -2.15 -3.93 -7.56
N ASN A 48 -2.33 -5.14 -8.11
CA ASN A 48 -2.85 -6.27 -7.35
C ASN A 48 -1.75 -6.84 -6.44
N LEU A 49 -2.11 -7.17 -5.20
CA LEU A 49 -1.17 -7.72 -4.21
C LEU A 49 -0.95 -9.23 -4.35
N GLY A 50 -1.85 -9.96 -5.02
CA GLY A 50 -1.71 -11.40 -5.25
C GLY A 50 -1.58 -12.24 -3.97
N GLY A 51 -2.14 -11.76 -2.85
CA GLY A 51 -1.96 -12.40 -1.54
C GLY A 51 -0.65 -12.06 -0.83
N ALA A 52 0.11 -11.05 -1.30
CA ALA A 52 1.29 -10.57 -0.62
C ALA A 52 0.96 -10.12 0.81
N THR A 53 1.81 -10.52 1.75
CA THR A 53 1.73 -10.11 3.17
C THR A 53 2.73 -9.01 3.52
N ARG A 54 3.58 -8.64 2.55
CA ARG A 54 4.62 -7.62 2.66
C ARG A 54 4.79 -6.88 1.35
N ILE A 55 5.11 -5.59 1.41
CA ILE A 55 5.34 -4.74 0.25
C ILE A 55 6.45 -3.73 0.51
N ALA A 56 7.14 -3.34 -0.55
CA ALA A 56 8.07 -2.22 -0.52
C ALA A 56 7.28 -0.90 -0.51
N ILE A 57 7.52 -0.06 0.49
CA ILE A 57 6.95 1.30 0.56
C ILE A 57 8.08 2.34 0.54
N GLY A 58 7.83 3.46 -0.10
CA GLY A 58 8.76 4.59 -0.16
C GLY A 58 8.15 5.85 0.45
N ALA A 59 8.77 6.99 0.14
CA ALA A 59 8.32 8.31 0.57
C ALA A 59 6.94 8.69 -0.01
N LYS A 60 6.58 8.15 -1.17
CA LYS A 60 5.29 8.40 -1.82
C LYS A 60 4.23 7.48 -1.19
N PRO A 61 3.10 8.04 -0.71
CA PRO A 61 2.05 7.23 -0.12
C PRO A 61 1.37 6.34 -1.15
N ILE A 62 0.96 5.17 -0.67
CA ILE A 62 0.04 4.28 -1.35
C ILE A 62 -1.18 4.08 -0.47
N LEU A 63 -2.30 3.73 -1.10
CA LEU A 63 -3.53 3.36 -0.43
C LEU A 63 -3.75 1.86 -0.63
N LEU A 64 -3.63 1.06 0.43
CA LEU A 64 -4.04 -0.34 0.42
C LEU A 64 -5.55 -0.42 0.47
N GLU A 65 -6.15 -1.29 -0.35
CA GLU A 65 -7.60 -1.38 -0.52
C GLU A 65 -8.05 -2.85 -0.47
N THR A 66 -9.21 -3.09 0.13
CA THR A 66 -9.82 -4.43 0.24
C THR A 66 -10.51 -4.89 -1.04
N ALA A 67 -10.89 -3.95 -1.92
CA ALA A 67 -11.55 -4.20 -3.20
C ALA A 67 -11.27 -3.04 -4.18
N PRO A 68 -11.55 -3.20 -5.49
CA PRO A 68 -11.64 -2.07 -6.40
C PRO A 68 -12.66 -1.03 -5.91
N LEU A 69 -12.36 0.25 -6.14
CA LEU A 69 -13.37 1.30 -5.96
C LEU A 69 -14.55 1.04 -6.92
N PRO A 70 -15.79 1.30 -6.49
CA PRO A 70 -16.98 1.17 -7.35
C PRO A 70 -16.92 2.06 -8.59
#